data_AF-A0A8S1J0H6-F1
#
_entry.id   AF-A0A8S1J0H6-F1
#
_cell.length_a   1.000
_cell.length_b   1.000
_cell.length_c   1.000
_cell.angle_alpha   90.00
_cell.angle_beta   90.00
_cell.angle_gamma   90.00
#
_symmetry.space_group_name_H-M   'P 1'
#
loop_
_entity.id
_entity.type
_entity.pdbx_description
1 polymer ?
#
loop_
_entity_poly.entity_id
_entity_poly.type
_entity_poly.pdbx_seq_one_letter_code
_entity_poly.pdbx_strand_id
1 'polypeptide(L)'
;MGGVHSCMVASLYPEPVACSPMLTPRSAAVAFCQGALQQAWEPLSLTSAAITPTVNIPKDLCLSGRTLPPQTSPPSTDQSMIRLDSLLGDRLALGTLGHEAPEQPFYPEDFESEAGVLWRWYLLESKAQAQKQLQQVLERYTDVKKFPRPKRPDAAVFVAARDDAYVSPDSVLEVHRYWEGSEMRWVPGGHVSSFLFQTEAFCGAIKDSVRRVAQGAKQLKVGSQMSSTFRRLTEAQPA
;
A
#
# COMPACT_ATOMS: atom_id res chain seq x y z
N MET A 1 6.13 2.15 9.23
CA MET A 1 4.73 1.68 9.44
C MET A 1 3.98 2.43 10.54
N GLY A 2 4.61 2.85 11.65
CA GLY A 2 3.92 3.57 12.73
C GLY A 2 3.24 4.88 12.28
N GLY A 3 3.88 5.62 11.37
CA GLY A 3 3.32 6.84 10.79
C GLY A 3 1.95 6.66 10.12
N VAL A 4 1.79 5.64 9.27
CA VAL A 4 0.51 5.35 8.59
C VAL A 4 -0.60 5.04 9.59
N HIS A 5 -0.29 4.21 10.59
CA HIS A 5 -1.23 3.88 11.65
C HIS A 5 -1.60 5.10 12.48
N SER A 6 -0.66 6.00 12.77
CA SER A 6 -0.96 7.25 13.48
C SER A 6 -1.96 8.12 12.71
N CYS A 7 -1.86 8.14 11.38
CA CYS A 7 -2.82 8.83 10.53
C CYS A 7 -4.20 8.17 10.59
N MET A 8 -4.26 6.84 10.42
CA MET A 8 -5.50 6.08 10.47
C MET A 8 -6.21 6.22 11.83
N VAL A 9 -5.45 6.15 12.93
CA VAL A 9 -5.97 6.34 14.28
C VAL A 9 -6.53 7.75 14.44
N ALA A 10 -5.79 8.79 14.02
CA ALA A 10 -6.28 10.15 14.12
C ALA A 10 -7.53 10.42 13.27
N SER A 11 -7.63 9.78 12.10
CA SER A 11 -8.81 9.83 11.24
C SER A 11 -10.05 9.19 11.88
N LEU A 12 -9.87 8.06 12.57
CA LEU A 12 -10.97 7.29 13.15
C LEU A 12 -11.34 7.71 14.58
N TYR A 13 -10.45 8.43 15.27
CA TYR A 13 -10.70 8.89 16.63
C TYR A 13 -11.82 9.96 16.63
N PRO A 14 -12.84 9.83 17.50
CA PRO A 14 -14.03 10.68 17.43
C PRO A 14 -13.76 12.14 17.85
N GLU A 15 -12.73 12.36 18.67
CA GLU A 15 -12.41 13.64 19.27
C GLU A 15 -11.16 14.31 18.66
N PRO A 16 -10.95 15.62 18.89
CA PRO A 16 -9.67 16.28 18.63
C PRO A 16 -8.48 15.51 19.22
N VAL A 17 -7.57 15.05 18.36
CA VAL A 17 -6.35 14.35 18.77
C VAL A 17 -5.12 14.96 18.11
N ALA A 18 -4.02 15.00 18.87
CA ALA A 18 -2.74 15.48 18.37
C ALA A 18 -2.14 14.38 17.50
N CYS A 19 -1.67 14.73 16.31
CA CYS A 19 -1.07 13.79 15.39
C CYS A 19 0.27 14.35 14.89
N SER A 20 1.32 13.54 14.92
CA SER A 20 2.63 13.91 14.37
C SER A 20 3.15 12.76 13.52
N PRO A 21 2.69 12.62 12.26
CA PRO A 21 3.14 11.55 11.38
C PRO A 21 4.61 11.76 11.02
N MET A 22 5.46 10.82 11.41
CA MET A 22 6.90 10.86 11.20
C MET A 22 7.30 9.92 10.07
N LEU A 23 7.90 10.48 9.01
CA LEU A 23 8.37 9.75 7.84
C LEU A 23 7.26 8.84 7.30
N THR A 24 6.07 9.42 7.14
CA THR A 24 4.84 8.69 6.88
C THR A 24 4.49 8.71 5.40
N PRO A 25 4.48 7.56 4.71
CA PRO A 25 3.90 7.49 3.38
C PRO A 25 2.37 7.59 3.45
N ARG A 26 1.74 7.85 2.31
CA ARG A 26 0.28 7.72 2.14
C ARG A 26 -0.23 6.32 2.40
N SER A 27 0.55 5.31 2.03
CA SER A 27 0.20 3.90 2.13
C SER A 27 1.44 3.09 2.42
N ALA A 28 1.28 1.97 3.13
CA ALA A 28 2.37 1.02 3.34
C ALA A 28 2.93 0.49 2.00
N ALA A 29 2.10 0.46 0.95
CA ALA A 29 2.49 0.06 -0.39
C ALA A 29 3.73 0.83 -0.90
N VAL A 30 3.89 2.10 -0.52
CA VAL A 30 5.02 2.92 -0.94
C VAL A 30 6.33 2.33 -0.41
N ALA A 31 6.38 1.94 0.85
CA ALA A 31 7.58 1.35 1.42
C ALA A 31 7.90 -0.03 0.80
N PHE A 32 6.89 -0.89 0.64
CA PHE A 32 7.07 -2.29 0.26
C PHE A 32 7.15 -2.55 -1.25
N CYS A 33 6.51 -1.69 -2.06
CA CYS A 33 6.33 -1.92 -3.48
C CYS A 33 6.95 -0.84 -4.37
N GLN A 34 7.41 0.29 -3.82
CA GLN A 34 7.97 1.42 -4.57
C GLN A 34 9.29 1.95 -3.99
N GLY A 35 9.50 1.82 -2.69
CA GLY A 35 10.67 2.30 -1.96
C GLY A 35 11.74 1.22 -1.78
N ALA A 36 12.69 1.47 -0.89
CA ALA A 36 13.86 0.63 -0.67
C ALA A 36 13.56 -0.87 -0.45
N LEU A 37 12.40 -1.25 0.11
CA LEU A 37 12.06 -2.66 0.31
C LEU A 37 11.54 -3.38 -0.94
N GLN A 38 11.27 -2.68 -2.03
CA GLN A 38 10.94 -3.34 -3.30
C GLN A 38 12.07 -4.26 -3.77
N GLN A 39 13.33 -3.94 -3.44
CA GLN A 39 14.48 -4.79 -3.78
C GLN A 39 14.56 -6.05 -2.90
N ALA A 40 13.94 -6.05 -1.72
CA ALA A 40 13.92 -7.20 -0.81
C ALA A 40 13.06 -8.38 -1.30
N TRP A 41 12.40 -8.25 -2.45
CA TRP A 41 11.64 -9.33 -3.09
C TRP A 41 12.54 -10.34 -3.81
N GLU A 42 13.79 -10.00 -4.14
CA GLU A 42 14.71 -10.95 -4.78
C GLU A 42 15.07 -12.14 -3.87
N PRO A 43 15.50 -11.95 -2.61
CA PRO A 43 15.79 -13.08 -1.71
C PRO A 43 14.56 -13.94 -1.40
N LEU A 44 13.39 -13.33 -1.28
CA LEU A 44 12.14 -14.04 -0.98
C LEU A 44 11.68 -14.94 -2.13
N SER A 45 11.99 -14.60 -3.38
CA SER A 45 11.70 -15.49 -4.53
C SER A 45 12.54 -16.76 -4.52
N LEU A 46 13.76 -16.70 -3.98
CA LEU A 46 14.63 -17.86 -3.77
C LEU A 46 14.16 -18.71 -2.58
N THR A 47 13.56 -18.09 -1.56
CA THR A 47 13.01 -18.81 -0.40
C THR A 47 11.60 -19.34 -0.64
N SER A 48 10.78 -18.68 -1.45
CA SER A 48 9.46 -19.18 -1.87
C SER A 48 9.58 -20.29 -2.91
N ALA A 49 10.69 -20.37 -3.65
CA ALA A 49 11.01 -21.58 -4.39
C ALA A 49 11.07 -22.80 -3.45
N ALA A 50 11.62 -22.63 -2.23
CA ALA A 50 11.61 -23.64 -1.18
C ALA A 50 10.27 -23.80 -0.44
N ILE A 51 9.33 -22.85 -0.57
CA ILE A 51 8.00 -22.88 0.04
C ILE A 51 6.96 -22.52 -1.03
N THR A 52 6.56 -23.52 -1.82
CA THR A 52 5.54 -23.36 -2.86
C THR A 52 4.15 -23.11 -2.29
N PRO A 53 3.43 -22.05 -2.70
CA PRO A 53 1.97 -22.10 -2.76
C PRO A 53 1.60 -22.89 -4.02
N THR A 54 1.07 -24.09 -3.85
CA THR A 54 0.65 -24.95 -4.97
C THR A 54 -0.50 -24.29 -5.72
N VAL A 55 -0.23 -23.71 -6.90
CA VAL A 55 -1.26 -23.42 -7.91
C VAL A 55 -1.04 -24.38 -9.06
N ASN A 56 -1.83 -25.46 -9.08
CA ASN A 56 -1.82 -26.43 -10.17
C ASN A 56 -2.72 -25.92 -11.30
N ILE A 57 -2.17 -25.81 -12.52
CA ILE A 57 -2.96 -25.71 -13.75
C ILE A 57 -3.20 -27.17 -14.22
N PRO A 58 -4.45 -27.64 -14.34
CA PRO A 58 -4.74 -29.00 -14.82
C PRO A 58 -4.15 -29.23 -16.21
N LYS A 59 -3.54 -30.41 -16.44
CA LYS A 59 -3.01 -30.83 -17.75
C LYS A 59 -4.10 -31.38 -18.69
N ASP A 60 -5.30 -31.53 -18.17
CA ASP A 60 -6.43 -32.21 -18.77
C ASP A 60 -7.41 -31.18 -19.34
N LEU A 61 -6.93 -30.48 -20.36
CA LEU A 61 -7.78 -30.04 -21.47
C LEU A 61 -7.25 -30.61 -22.79
N CYS A 62 -6.89 -31.90 -22.79
CA CYS A 62 -6.85 -32.70 -24.01
C CYS A 62 -8.27 -33.24 -24.24
N LEU A 63 -9.11 -32.44 -24.90
CA LEU A 63 -10.43 -32.91 -25.35
C LEU A 63 -10.25 -33.75 -26.62
N SER A 64 -10.48 -35.05 -26.45
CA SER A 64 -11.06 -36.03 -27.38
C SER A 64 -10.65 -36.00 -28.85
N GLY A 65 -10.08 -37.12 -29.28
CA GLY A 65 -9.80 -37.42 -30.68
C GLY A 65 -11.00 -37.25 -31.60
N ARG A 66 -10.77 -36.52 -32.70
CA ARG A 66 -11.36 -36.83 -34.00
C ARG A 66 -10.23 -36.91 -35.02
N THR A 67 -10.15 -38.05 -35.67
CA THR A 67 -9.32 -38.33 -36.83
C THR A 67 -9.66 -37.35 -37.97
N LEU A 68 -8.64 -36.76 -38.58
CA LEU A 68 -8.69 -36.12 -39.90
C LEU A 68 -7.77 -36.89 -40.86
N PRO A 69 -8.16 -37.06 -42.14
CA PRO A 69 -7.49 -37.95 -43.08
C PRO A 69 -6.15 -37.36 -43.57
N PRO A 70 -5.27 -38.19 -44.17
CA PRO A 70 -3.94 -37.73 -44.55
C PRO A 70 -4.05 -36.84 -45.78
N GLN A 71 -3.47 -35.64 -45.73
CA GLN A 71 -3.21 -34.83 -46.91
C GLN A 71 -1.75 -34.41 -46.94
N THR A 72 -1.17 -34.64 -48.10
CA THR A 72 0.21 -34.42 -48.51
C THR A 72 0.49 -32.94 -48.85
N SER A 73 1.78 -32.57 -48.75
CA SER A 73 2.51 -31.39 -49.30
C SER A 73 2.52 -30.04 -48.53
N PRO A 74 3.66 -29.29 -48.56
CA PRO A 74 3.89 -27.96 -47.93
C PRO A 74 3.58 -26.82 -48.94
N PRO A 75 3.90 -25.50 -48.75
CA PRO A 75 4.29 -24.67 -47.59
C PRO A 75 3.37 -23.41 -47.40
N SER A 76 3.58 -22.56 -46.39
CA SER A 76 3.63 -21.06 -46.52
C SER A 76 3.59 -20.32 -45.17
N THR A 77 4.43 -19.27 -45.13
CA THR A 77 4.60 -18.22 -44.13
C THR A 77 3.34 -17.36 -43.97
N ASP A 78 2.88 -17.05 -42.74
CA ASP A 78 2.66 -15.67 -42.26
C ASP A 78 2.29 -15.61 -40.75
N GLN A 79 2.71 -14.52 -40.13
CA GLN A 79 2.59 -14.14 -38.73
C GLN A 79 1.15 -13.75 -38.35
N SER A 80 0.65 -14.22 -37.20
CA SER A 80 -0.29 -13.43 -36.40
C SER A 80 -0.17 -13.80 -34.92
N MET A 81 0.36 -12.85 -34.15
CA MET A 81 0.35 -12.82 -32.69
C MET A 81 -1.04 -13.17 -32.13
N ILE A 82 -1.10 -14.18 -31.28
CA ILE A 82 -2.26 -14.43 -30.42
C ILE A 82 -2.23 -13.38 -29.31
N ARG A 83 -3.21 -12.47 -29.30
CA ARG A 83 -3.37 -11.45 -28.24
C ARG A 83 -3.67 -12.13 -26.91
N LEU A 84 -2.92 -11.75 -25.86
CA LEU A 84 -3.02 -12.25 -24.49
C LEU A 84 -4.41 -12.03 -23.83
N ASP A 85 -5.21 -11.12 -24.38
CA ASP A 85 -6.48 -10.67 -23.78
C ASP A 85 -7.61 -11.71 -23.86
N SER A 86 -7.53 -12.70 -24.78
CA SER A 86 -8.60 -13.70 -24.94
C SER A 86 -8.54 -14.87 -23.97
N LEU A 87 -7.49 -14.99 -23.15
CA LEU A 87 -7.29 -16.11 -22.21
C LEU A 87 -7.65 -15.77 -20.75
N LEU A 88 -7.88 -14.50 -20.42
CA LEU A 88 -8.06 -14.02 -19.04
C LEU A 88 -9.52 -13.69 -18.67
N GLY A 89 -10.48 -13.97 -19.55
CA GLY A 89 -11.86 -13.48 -19.46
C GLY A 89 -12.73 -13.99 -18.31
N ASP A 90 -12.57 -15.22 -17.81
CA ASP A 90 -13.68 -15.88 -17.08
C ASP A 90 -13.31 -16.64 -15.79
N ARG A 91 -12.25 -16.28 -15.05
CA ARG A 91 -11.82 -17.03 -13.85
C ARG A 91 -11.93 -16.31 -12.51
N LEU A 92 -12.94 -15.46 -12.33
CA LEU A 92 -13.38 -15.02 -11.01
C LEU A 92 -14.61 -15.84 -10.57
N ALA A 93 -14.38 -17.10 -10.20
CA ALA A 93 -15.36 -17.88 -9.44
C ALA A 93 -14.64 -18.59 -8.28
N LEU A 94 -14.91 -18.09 -7.08
CA LEU A 94 -14.53 -18.71 -5.80
C LEU A 94 -15.10 -20.12 -5.70
N GLY A 95 -14.26 -21.12 -5.44
CA GLY A 95 -14.69 -22.50 -5.21
C GLY A 95 -13.59 -23.36 -4.56
N THR A 96 -13.76 -23.65 -3.27
CA THR A 96 -13.01 -24.63 -2.48
C THR A 96 -13.16 -26.06 -3.02
N LEU A 97 -12.07 -26.70 -3.47
CA LEU A 97 -12.03 -28.16 -3.71
C LEU A 97 -10.64 -28.76 -3.43
N GLY A 98 -10.64 -29.75 -2.53
CA GLY A 98 -9.84 -31.00 -2.50
C GLY A 98 -8.35 -30.98 -2.84
N HIS A 99 -7.53 -31.21 -1.81
CA HIS A 99 -6.07 -31.34 -1.79
C HIS A 99 -5.60 -32.75 -2.21
N GLU A 100 -4.67 -32.87 -3.16
CA GLU A 100 -3.53 -33.79 -3.12
C GLU A 100 -2.32 -33.11 -3.78
N ALA A 101 -1.19 -33.04 -3.07
CA ALA A 101 0.01 -32.33 -3.48
C ALA A 101 0.92 -33.24 -4.34
N PRO A 102 1.52 -32.76 -5.44
CA PRO A 102 2.51 -33.55 -6.17
C PRO A 102 3.80 -33.72 -5.35
N GLU A 103 4.34 -34.94 -5.36
CA GLU A 103 5.61 -35.29 -4.73
C GLU A 103 6.77 -34.66 -5.51
N GLN A 104 7.31 -33.58 -4.95
CA GLN A 104 8.57 -32.88 -5.27
C GLN A 104 8.52 -31.67 -6.24
N PRO A 105 9.12 -30.53 -5.86
CA PRO A 105 9.26 -29.36 -6.74
C PRO A 105 10.31 -29.60 -7.83
N PHE A 106 10.04 -29.12 -9.05
CA PHE A 106 11.01 -29.13 -10.15
C PHE A 106 12.02 -27.98 -9.97
N TYR A 107 13.30 -28.33 -9.84
CA TYR A 107 14.41 -27.38 -9.88
C TYR A 107 15.30 -27.74 -11.07
N PRO A 108 15.41 -26.87 -12.10
CA PRO A 108 16.34 -27.13 -13.19
C PRO A 108 17.78 -27.06 -12.65
N GLU A 109 18.57 -28.12 -12.87
CA GLU A 109 19.99 -28.15 -12.47
C GLU A 109 20.85 -27.20 -13.31
N ASP A 110 20.39 -26.89 -14.52
CA ASP A 110 21.03 -25.96 -15.46
C ASP A 110 20.09 -24.79 -15.79
N PHE A 111 20.47 -23.59 -15.35
CA PHE A 111 19.72 -22.36 -15.56
C PHE A 111 19.82 -21.79 -16.98
N GLU A 112 20.78 -22.25 -17.80
CA GLU A 112 20.92 -21.85 -19.20
C GLU A 112 20.19 -22.78 -20.16
N SER A 113 19.72 -23.94 -19.67
CA SER A 113 18.81 -24.81 -20.41
C SER A 113 17.48 -24.11 -20.72
N GLU A 114 16.77 -24.55 -21.76
CA GLU A 114 15.44 -24.03 -22.11
C GLU A 114 14.45 -24.11 -20.92
N ALA A 115 14.52 -25.20 -20.14
CA ALA A 115 13.74 -25.36 -18.92
C ALA A 115 14.16 -24.36 -17.82
N GLY A 116 15.45 -24.08 -17.67
CA GLY A 116 15.99 -23.08 -16.76
C GLY A 116 15.52 -21.65 -17.11
N VAL A 117 15.51 -21.31 -18.40
CA VAL A 117 15.01 -20.03 -18.90
C VAL A 117 13.52 -19.89 -18.62
N LEU A 118 12.69 -20.89 -18.98
CA LEU A 118 11.24 -20.88 -18.70
C LEU A 118 10.93 -20.79 -17.21
N TRP A 119 11.70 -21.49 -16.36
CA TRP A 119 11.58 -21.42 -14.92
C TRP A 119 11.89 -20.03 -14.36
N ARG A 120 12.92 -19.37 -14.89
CA ARG A 120 13.26 -17.98 -14.54
C ARG A 120 12.14 -17.01 -14.93
N TRP A 121 11.52 -17.18 -16.09
CA TRP A 121 10.36 -16.39 -16.49
C TRP A 121 9.17 -16.59 -15.55
N TYR A 122 8.85 -17.83 -15.18
CA TYR A 122 7.78 -18.15 -14.23
C TYR A 122 8.02 -17.53 -12.84
N LEU A 123 9.26 -17.58 -12.33
CA LEU A 123 9.63 -16.95 -11.06
C LEU A 123 9.52 -15.41 -11.11
N LEU A 124 9.92 -14.80 -12.23
CA LEU A 124 9.81 -13.35 -12.41
C LEU A 124 8.34 -12.91 -12.54
N GLU A 125 7.52 -13.67 -13.27
CA GLU A 125 6.10 -13.40 -13.43
C GLU A 125 5.34 -13.57 -12.10
N SER A 126 5.62 -14.64 -11.35
CA SER A 126 5.02 -14.85 -10.02
C SER A 126 5.45 -13.79 -9.01
N LYS A 127 6.70 -13.31 -9.05
CA LYS A 127 7.17 -12.15 -8.25
C LYS A 127 6.39 -10.89 -8.59
N ALA A 128 6.25 -10.57 -9.87
CA ALA A 128 5.50 -9.39 -10.31
C ALA A 128 4.03 -9.46 -9.90
N GLN A 129 3.40 -10.63 -10.02
CA GLN A 129 2.03 -10.86 -9.56
C GLN A 129 1.90 -10.72 -8.03
N ALA A 130 2.81 -11.30 -7.26
CA ALA A 130 2.81 -11.19 -5.80
C ALA A 130 3.01 -9.73 -5.34
N GLN A 131 3.91 -8.99 -5.99
CA GLN A 131 4.12 -7.57 -5.72
C GLN A 131 2.86 -6.76 -6.02
N LYS A 132 2.21 -7.02 -7.15
CA LYS A 132 0.95 -6.37 -7.52
C LYS A 132 -0.17 -6.69 -6.53
N GLN A 133 -0.30 -7.95 -6.10
CA GLN A 133 -1.30 -8.36 -5.11
C GLN A 133 -1.05 -7.69 -3.74
N LEU A 134 0.19 -7.68 -3.26
CA LEU A 134 0.52 -6.99 -2.01
C LEU A 134 0.23 -5.50 -2.12
N GLN A 135 0.62 -4.87 -3.24
CA GLN A 135 0.31 -3.47 -3.49
C GLN A 135 -1.21 -3.22 -3.40
N GLN A 136 -2.02 -4.05 -4.05
CA GLN A 136 -3.49 -3.92 -4.00
C GLN A 136 -4.03 -4.02 -2.56
N VAL A 137 -3.54 -4.99 -1.77
CA VAL A 137 -3.95 -5.16 -0.36
C VAL A 137 -3.54 -3.95 0.47
N LEU A 138 -2.27 -3.53 0.40
CA LEU A 138 -1.76 -2.41 1.18
C LEU A 138 -2.45 -1.10 0.78
N GLU A 139 -2.67 -0.86 -0.51
CA GLU A 139 -3.45 0.29 -0.97
C GLU A 139 -4.90 0.20 -0.51
N ARG A 140 -5.51 -0.99 -0.44
CA ARG A 140 -6.90 -1.14 0.01
C ARG A 140 -7.10 -0.75 1.47
N TYR A 141 -6.17 -1.14 2.34
CA TYR A 141 -6.35 -1.07 3.80
C TYR A 141 -5.51 0.01 4.50
N THR A 142 -4.43 0.48 3.89
CA THR A 142 -3.48 1.39 4.54
C THR A 142 -3.36 2.75 3.85
N ASP A 143 -4.06 2.96 2.73
CA ASP A 143 -4.15 4.27 2.10
C ASP A 143 -4.91 5.25 3.00
N VAL A 144 -4.18 6.20 3.59
CA VAL A 144 -4.73 7.22 4.51
C VAL A 144 -5.87 8.01 3.85
N LYS A 145 -5.87 8.19 2.52
CA LYS A 145 -6.93 8.91 1.82
C LYS A 145 -8.27 8.19 1.80
N LYS A 146 -8.31 6.89 2.14
CA LYS A 146 -9.55 6.10 2.26
C LYS A 146 -10.22 6.27 3.63
N PHE A 147 -9.57 6.96 4.55
CA PHE A 147 -10.11 7.31 5.86
C PHE A 147 -10.56 8.78 5.87
N PRO A 148 -11.55 9.16 6.70
CA PRO A 148 -11.95 10.56 6.84
C PRO A 148 -10.77 11.41 7.32
N ARG A 149 -10.82 12.72 7.09
CA ARG A 149 -9.85 13.65 7.70
C ARG A 149 -10.03 13.65 9.22
N PRO A 150 -8.95 13.78 10.02
CA PRO A 150 -9.08 13.96 11.47
C PRO A 150 -9.88 15.22 11.79
N LYS A 151 -10.49 15.29 12.98
CA LYS A 151 -11.30 16.46 13.40
C LYS A 151 -10.51 17.78 13.41
N ARG A 152 -9.21 17.69 13.67
CA ARG A 152 -8.28 18.84 13.74
C ARG A 152 -7.05 18.59 12.86
N PRO A 153 -7.17 18.64 11.53
CA PRO A 153 -6.03 18.47 10.63
C PRO A 153 -4.95 19.53 10.87
N ASP A 154 -5.34 20.73 11.32
CA ASP A 154 -4.42 21.82 11.66
C ASP A 154 -3.52 21.50 12.87
N ALA A 155 -3.95 20.58 13.73
CA ALA A 155 -3.12 20.05 14.81
C ALA A 155 -2.15 18.96 14.34
N ALA A 156 -2.23 18.50 13.09
CA ALA A 156 -1.29 17.52 12.55
C ALA A 156 -0.01 18.19 12.06
N VAL A 157 1.14 17.62 12.44
CA VAL A 157 2.47 18.08 12.00
C VAL A 157 3.22 16.91 11.37
N PHE A 158 3.33 16.92 10.04
CA PHE A 158 4.09 15.94 9.29
C PHE A 158 5.57 16.28 9.35
N VAL A 159 6.41 15.29 9.63
CA VAL A 159 7.87 15.41 9.51
C VAL A 159 8.33 14.45 8.42
N ALA A 160 8.93 15.00 7.36
CA ALA A 160 9.38 14.27 6.18
C ALA A 160 10.86 14.53 5.91
N ALA A 161 11.56 13.51 5.43
CA ALA A 161 12.97 13.60 5.07
C ALA A 161 13.12 13.98 3.59
N ARG A 162 14.09 14.84 3.27
CA ARG A 162 14.31 15.35 1.91
C ARG A 162 14.87 14.27 0.97
N ASP A 163 15.75 13.42 1.49
CA ASP A 163 16.49 12.42 0.72
C ASP A 163 16.02 11.00 1.10
N ASP A 164 14.71 10.83 1.31
CA ASP A 164 14.12 9.59 1.80
C ASP A 164 13.92 8.56 0.66
N ALA A 165 14.71 7.48 0.70
CA ALA A 165 14.59 6.35 -0.23
C ALA A 165 13.55 5.29 0.21
N TYR A 166 13.04 5.38 1.44
CA TYR A 166 12.04 4.46 1.98
C TYR A 166 10.61 4.98 1.78
N VAL A 167 10.43 6.30 1.85
CA VAL A 167 9.15 7.00 1.66
C VAL A 167 9.33 8.10 0.62
N SER A 168 8.61 8.02 -0.49
CA SER A 168 8.70 9.06 -1.52
C SER A 168 8.13 10.40 -1.01
N PRO A 169 8.78 11.54 -1.30
CA PRO A 169 8.28 12.87 -0.95
C PRO A 169 6.85 13.14 -1.46
N ASP A 170 6.55 12.70 -2.68
CA ASP A 170 5.22 12.85 -3.28
C ASP A 170 4.14 12.15 -2.46
N SER A 171 4.45 10.97 -1.91
CA SER A 171 3.50 10.23 -1.10
C SER A 171 3.15 10.98 0.19
N VAL A 172 4.13 11.60 0.85
CA VAL A 172 3.86 12.41 2.05
C VAL A 172 3.03 13.64 1.68
N LEU A 173 3.35 14.28 0.56
CA LEU A 173 2.61 15.44 0.05
C LEU A 173 1.16 15.11 -0.28
N GLU A 174 0.87 13.92 -0.81
CA GLU A 174 -0.51 13.47 -1.06
C GLU A 174 -1.35 13.45 0.23
N VAL A 175 -0.77 12.97 1.34
CA VAL A 175 -1.48 12.96 2.63
C VAL A 175 -1.65 14.36 3.16
N HIS A 176 -0.61 15.19 3.13
CA HIS A 176 -0.67 16.57 3.62
C HIS A 176 -1.68 17.42 2.84
N ARG A 177 -1.74 17.28 1.51
CA ARG A 177 -2.78 17.93 0.68
C ARG A 177 -4.17 17.41 1.02
N TYR A 178 -4.29 16.11 1.29
CA TYR A 178 -5.55 15.52 1.74
C TYR A 178 -5.95 16.03 3.13
N TRP A 179 -5.00 16.22 4.06
CA TRP A 179 -5.20 16.78 5.39
C TRP A 179 -4.98 18.30 5.37
N GLU A 180 -5.86 18.97 4.64
CA GLU A 180 -5.85 20.42 4.48
C GLU A 180 -5.76 21.15 5.83
N GLY A 181 -4.79 22.06 5.95
CA GLY A 181 -4.48 22.79 7.19
C GLY A 181 -3.38 22.16 8.05
N SER A 182 -2.99 20.91 7.80
CA SER A 182 -1.83 20.29 8.47
C SER A 182 -0.53 21.02 8.16
N GLU A 183 0.47 20.87 9.02
CA GLU A 183 1.81 21.43 8.78
C GLU A 183 2.74 20.37 8.18
N MET A 184 3.64 20.79 7.30
CA MET A 184 4.72 19.96 6.77
C MET A 184 6.09 20.50 7.19
N ARG A 185 6.94 19.66 7.78
CA ARG A 185 8.34 19.96 8.14
C ARG A 185 9.28 19.05 7.38
N TRP A 186 10.18 19.65 6.60
CA TRP A 186 11.23 18.93 5.88
C TRP A 186 12.53 18.94 6.67
N VAL A 187 13.05 17.76 6.97
CA VAL A 187 14.35 17.57 7.63
C VAL A 187 15.40 17.04 6.66
N PRO A 188 16.69 17.37 6.85
CA PRO A 188 17.76 16.86 6.00
C PRO A 188 18.01 15.36 6.23
N GLY A 189 18.57 14.70 5.22
CA GLY A 189 18.90 13.27 5.24
C GLY A 189 17.77 12.38 4.69
N GLY A 190 18.04 11.08 4.67
CA GLY A 190 17.06 10.04 4.35
C GLY A 190 16.49 9.35 5.60
N HIS A 191 15.56 8.41 5.42
CA HIS A 191 14.72 7.81 6.47
C HIS A 191 15.44 7.55 7.80
N VAL A 192 16.50 6.73 7.75
CA VAL A 192 17.27 6.30 8.94
C VAL A 192 18.09 7.46 9.50
N SER A 193 18.83 8.18 8.66
CA SER A 193 19.65 9.31 9.11
C SER A 193 18.83 10.42 9.74
N SER A 194 17.67 10.77 9.15
CA SER A 194 16.79 11.76 9.75
C SER A 194 16.30 11.29 11.10
N PHE A 195 15.87 10.04 11.23
CA PHE A 195 15.39 9.48 12.50
C PHE A 195 16.46 9.53 13.60
N LEU A 196 17.72 9.25 13.27
CA LEU A 196 18.82 9.23 14.23
C LEU A 196 19.31 10.64 14.63
N PHE A 197 19.29 11.60 13.71
CA PHE A 197 19.97 12.89 13.90
C PHE A 197 19.02 14.09 14.05
N GLN A 198 17.72 13.94 13.78
CA GLN A 198 16.74 15.04 13.76
C GLN A 198 15.72 14.95 14.91
N THR A 199 16.11 14.35 16.04
CA THR A 199 15.26 14.15 17.22
C THR A 199 14.55 15.42 17.68
N GLU A 200 15.23 16.58 17.64
CA GLU A 200 14.62 17.86 18.01
C GLU A 200 13.44 18.24 17.13
N ALA A 201 13.53 18.00 15.82
CA ALA A 201 12.44 18.27 14.88
C ALA A 201 11.22 17.38 15.17
N PHE A 202 11.46 16.09 15.46
CA PHE A 202 10.41 15.14 15.83
C PHE A 202 9.74 15.50 17.17
N CYS A 203 10.53 15.77 18.21
CA CYS A 203 10.00 16.20 19.50
C CYS A 203 9.27 17.54 19.41
N GLY A 204 9.78 18.47 18.59
CA GLY A 204 9.13 19.74 18.31
C GLY A 204 7.76 19.54 17.68
N ALA A 205 7.65 18.67 16.66
CA ALA A 205 6.38 18.37 16.01
C ALA A 205 5.34 17.81 16.99
N ILE A 206 5.74 16.89 17.87
CA ILE A 206 4.88 16.35 18.92
C ILE A 206 4.41 17.47 19.86
N LYS A 207 5.34 18.29 20.37
CA LYS A 207 5.00 19.39 21.29
C LYS A 207 4.01 20.37 20.65
N ASP A 208 4.20 20.69 19.37
CA ASP A 208 3.35 21.62 18.65
C ASP A 208 1.97 21.05 18.35
N SER A 209 1.87 19.78 17.93
CA SER A 209 0.57 19.12 17.73
C SER A 209 -0.25 19.06 19.01
N VAL A 210 0.37 18.71 20.15
CA VAL A 210 -0.28 18.70 21.47
C VAL A 210 -0.73 20.10 21.87
N ARG A 211 0.13 21.11 21.68
CA ARG A 211 -0.22 22.51 21.99
C ARG A 211 -1.45 22.98 21.20
N ARG A 212 -1.54 22.65 19.91
CA ARG A 212 -2.66 23.04 19.03
C ARG A 212 -3.98 22.41 19.43
N VAL A 213 -3.99 21.16 19.87
CA VAL A 213 -5.21 20.54 20.42
C VAL A 213 -5.62 21.23 21.72
N ALA A 214 -4.68 21.48 22.63
CA ALA A 214 -4.96 22.14 23.90
C ALA A 214 -5.51 23.58 23.72
N GLN A 215 -5.02 24.33 22.73
CA GLN A 215 -5.52 25.66 22.39
C GLN A 215 -6.94 25.61 21.82
N GLY A 216 -7.22 24.67 20.90
CA GLY A 216 -8.56 24.48 20.34
C GLY A 216 -9.60 24.13 21.41
N ALA A 217 -9.23 23.27 22.37
CA ALA A 217 -10.10 22.92 23.50
C ALA A 217 -10.45 24.13 24.39
N LYS A 218 -9.53 25.08 24.57
CA LYS A 218 -9.79 26.32 25.32
C LYS A 218 -10.77 27.23 24.57
N GLN A 219 -10.61 27.38 23.25
CA GLN A 219 -11.49 28.22 22.42
C GLN A 219 -12.94 27.69 22.39
N LEU A 220 -13.12 26.37 22.29
CA LEU A 220 -14.44 25.74 22.35
C LEU A 220 -15.15 25.98 23.70
N LYS A 221 -14.41 25.94 24.82
CA LYS A 221 -14.96 26.24 26.15
C LYS A 221 -15.40 27.69 26.27
N VAL A 222 -14.60 28.64 25.76
CA VAL A 222 -14.96 30.08 25.77
C VAL A 222 -16.17 30.35 24.88
N GLY A 223 -16.22 29.78 23.68
CA GLY A 223 -17.36 29.94 22.76
C GLY A 223 -18.66 29.34 23.31
N SER A 224 -18.60 28.17 23.96
CA SER A 224 -19.74 27.56 24.64
C SER A 224 -20.24 28.41 25.82
N GLN A 225 -19.32 28.95 26.63
CA GLN A 225 -19.66 29.88 27.70
C GLN A 225 -20.33 31.15 27.15
N MET A 226 -19.77 31.78 26.11
CA MET A 226 -20.35 32.96 25.48
C MET A 226 -21.73 32.70 24.84
N SER A 227 -21.92 31.56 24.17
CA SER A 227 -23.22 31.16 23.62
C SER A 227 -24.26 30.93 24.71
N SER A 228 -23.88 30.31 25.83
CA SER A 228 -24.79 30.11 26.98
C SER A 228 -25.15 31.41 27.69
N THR A 229 -24.24 32.38 27.72
CA THR A 229 -24.48 33.71 28.28
C THR A 229 -25.38 34.53 27.37
N PHE A 230 -25.16 34.49 26.05
CA PHE A 230 -26.01 35.16 25.07
C PHE A 230 -27.44 34.61 25.11
N ARG A 231 -27.62 33.29 25.18
CA ARG A 231 -28.95 32.65 25.27
C ARG A 231 -29.71 33.08 26.54
N ARG A 232 -29.03 33.16 27.69
CA ARG A 232 -29.62 33.66 28.95
C ARG A 232 -29.99 35.14 28.90
N LEU A 233 -29.24 35.97 28.18
CA LEU A 233 -29.55 37.39 28.01
C LEU A 233 -30.75 37.60 27.07
N THR A 234 -30.93 36.76 26.05
CA THR A 234 -32.08 36.83 25.14
C THR A 234 -33.36 36.26 25.74
N GLU A 235 -33.28 35.31 26.68
CA GLU A 235 -34.44 34.74 27.39
C GLU A 235 -34.90 35.58 28.59
N ALA A 236 -34.14 36.60 28.99
CA ALA A 236 -34.44 37.44 30.15
C ALA A 236 -35.15 38.77 29.82
N GLN A 237 -35.62 38.98 28.58
CA GLN A 237 -36.46 40.14 28.27
C GLN A 237 -37.91 39.87 28.70
N PRO A 238 -38.47 40.60 29.68
CA PRO A 238 -39.87 40.47 30.04
C PRO A 238 -40.77 41.06 28.95
N ALA A 239 -41.94 40.42 28.78
CA ALA A 239 -43.05 40.88 27.95
C ALA A 239 -43.73 42.13 28.54
#